data_AF-G0TWX7-F1
#
_entry.id   AF-G0TWX7-F1
#
_cell.length_a   1.000
_cell.length_b   1.000
_cell.length_c   1.000
_cell.angle_alpha   90.00
_cell.angle_beta   90.00
_cell.angle_gamma   90.00
#
_symmetry.space_group_name_H-M   'P 1'
#
loop_
_entity.id
_entity.type
_entity.pdbx_description
1 polymer ?
#
loop_
_entity_poly.entity_id
_entity_poly.type
_entity_poly.pdbx_seq_one_letter_code
_entity_poly.pdbx_strand_id
1 'polypeptide(L)'
;MEEFYNNPFNNKEVDDICFAPVFSLGTEFSSNEPQSLTDTSAALSVRRSAREYDAYGSPAAVRLQQQLNETMRANDAACTTYKNHIETQRQEIDRLDECNNGLQMKIARLESEMRAVLLEKDCAAMAYKREVEKNAALEGRVVALERELHSMEQRARELAATYSRGSVPLTAGRGQEKQSQEFEQERPQPTHQPMISQLPTSQRLPLSYSSVQHSQREGVVHSGPRTGDSASNVRVNAGAYPGHCGDEDALKNVKDLERRLQLACQRKDSVEAQLNKLENLRSRTGAERAKKIALERELSSLQGEIGTYRMRLRSLSALIR
;
A
#
# COMPACT_ATOMS: atom_id res chain seq x y z
N MET A 1 20.87 17.50 -26.75
CA MET A 1 20.26 17.45 -25.40
C MET A 1 19.19 16.35 -25.27
N GLU A 2 19.03 15.44 -26.24
CA GLU A 2 18.02 14.37 -26.20
C GLU A 2 18.58 12.97 -25.86
N GLU A 3 19.88 12.84 -25.58
CA GLU A 3 20.52 11.52 -25.40
C GLU A 3 20.54 10.99 -23.95
N PHE A 4 19.94 11.70 -23.00
CA PHE A 4 19.98 11.33 -21.57
C PHE A 4 18.78 10.52 -21.06
N TYR A 5 17.85 10.10 -21.93
CA TYR A 5 16.69 9.26 -21.56
C TYR A 5 16.76 7.83 -22.14
N ASN A 6 17.97 7.27 -22.25
CA ASN A 6 18.10 5.84 -22.46
C ASN A 6 17.85 5.10 -21.13
N ASN A 7 16.59 4.74 -20.91
CA ASN A 7 16.16 3.89 -19.80
C ASN A 7 16.71 2.46 -20.02
N PRO A 8 17.67 1.98 -19.21
CA PRO A 8 18.27 0.65 -19.39
C PRO A 8 17.31 -0.50 -19.05
N PHE A 9 16.09 -0.20 -18.59
CA PHE A 9 15.06 -1.18 -18.25
C PHE A 9 13.97 -1.30 -19.32
N ASN A 10 14.05 -0.57 -20.43
CA ASN A 10 13.09 -0.66 -21.53
C ASN A 10 13.43 -1.81 -22.50
N ASN A 11 13.63 -3.02 -21.98
CA ASN A 11 13.76 -4.22 -22.79
C ASN A 11 12.36 -4.76 -23.09
N LYS A 12 11.79 -4.34 -24.22
CA LYS A 12 10.50 -4.83 -24.75
C LYS A 12 10.54 -6.30 -25.21
N GLU A 13 11.65 -7.01 -25.00
CA GLU A 13 11.85 -8.39 -25.42
C GLU A 13 11.61 -9.43 -24.30
N VAL A 14 11.27 -9.00 -23.08
CA VAL A 14 11.09 -9.93 -21.93
C VAL A 14 9.61 -10.18 -21.58
N ASP A 15 8.66 -9.55 -22.26
CA ASP A 15 7.22 -9.71 -21.99
C ASP A 15 6.58 -10.95 -22.65
N ASP A 16 7.36 -11.75 -23.41
CA ASP A 16 6.87 -12.97 -24.07
C ASP A 16 7.13 -14.27 -23.28
N ILE A 17 7.33 -14.20 -21.96
CA ILE A 17 7.28 -15.40 -21.12
C ILE A 17 5.79 -15.79 -20.93
N CYS A 18 5.25 -16.43 -21.96
CA CYS A 18 3.97 -17.13 -21.92
C CYS A 18 3.98 -18.12 -20.75
N PHE A 19 3.30 -17.76 -19.65
CA PHE A 19 2.87 -18.72 -18.66
C PHE A 19 1.90 -19.71 -19.34
N ALA A 20 2.41 -20.84 -19.79
CA ALA A 20 1.58 -21.94 -20.22
C ALA A 20 0.65 -22.32 -19.05
N PRO A 21 -0.68 -22.33 -19.24
CA PRO A 21 -1.56 -22.80 -18.19
C PRO A 21 -1.24 -24.27 -17.94
N VAL A 22 -0.82 -24.57 -16.71
CA VAL A 22 -0.76 -25.95 -16.23
C VAL A 22 -2.20 -26.44 -16.18
N PHE A 23 -2.65 -27.06 -17.27
CA PHE A 23 -3.85 -27.89 -17.27
C PHE A 23 -3.62 -28.99 -16.24
N SER A 24 -4.12 -28.76 -15.03
CA SER A 24 -4.37 -29.85 -14.10
C SER A 24 -5.38 -30.76 -14.79
N LEU A 25 -4.92 -31.92 -15.25
CA LEU A 25 -5.76 -33.04 -15.62
C LEU A 25 -6.60 -33.40 -14.38
N GLY A 26 -7.74 -32.74 -14.23
CA GLY A 26 -8.81 -33.17 -13.35
C GLY A 26 -9.37 -34.44 -13.96
N THR A 27 -9.00 -35.58 -13.37
CA THR A 27 -9.64 -36.86 -13.63
C THR A 27 -11.12 -36.71 -13.26
N GLU A 28 -11.97 -36.54 -14.26
CA GLU A 28 -13.42 -36.64 -14.12
C GLU A 28 -13.77 -38.11 -13.85
N PHE A 29 -13.71 -38.52 -12.58
CA PHE A 29 -14.56 -39.62 -12.11
C PHE A 29 -15.96 -39.04 -11.89
N SER A 30 -16.76 -39.16 -12.94
CA SER A 30 -18.21 -39.02 -12.89
C SER A 30 -18.77 -40.15 -12.01
N SER A 31 -19.09 -39.83 -10.76
CA SER A 31 -19.92 -40.66 -9.89
C SER A 31 -21.31 -40.04 -9.81
N ASN A 32 -22.18 -40.45 -10.74
CA ASN A 32 -23.62 -40.29 -10.59
C ASN A 32 -24.20 -41.58 -9.98
N GLU A 33 -24.91 -41.33 -8.89
CA GLU A 33 -25.96 -42.10 -8.23
C GLU A 33 -25.67 -43.32 -7.31
N PRO A 34 -26.33 -43.34 -6.14
CA PRO A 34 -26.37 -44.45 -5.21
C PRO A 34 -27.67 -45.27 -5.38
N GLN A 35 -27.59 -46.60 -5.44
CA GLN A 35 -28.74 -47.44 -5.11
C GLN A 35 -28.36 -48.73 -4.36
N SER A 36 -29.00 -48.87 -3.21
CA SER A 36 -29.51 -50.10 -2.61
C SER A 36 -28.52 -51.09 -2.00
N LEU A 37 -28.41 -50.99 -0.66
CA LEU A 37 -28.12 -52.09 0.24
C LEU A 37 -29.22 -53.17 0.12
N THR A 38 -28.85 -54.35 -0.37
CA THR A 38 -29.57 -55.59 -0.06
C THR A 38 -28.56 -56.69 0.25
N ASP A 39 -28.73 -57.22 1.45
CA ASP A 39 -28.31 -58.51 1.99
C ASP A 39 -27.75 -59.53 0.99
N THR A 40 -26.54 -60.02 1.26
CA THR A 40 -26.26 -61.45 1.12
C THR A 40 -25.13 -61.89 2.06
N SER A 41 -25.51 -62.14 3.30
CA SER A 41 -24.81 -63.06 4.18
C SER A 41 -25.09 -64.51 3.72
N ALA A 42 -24.14 -65.17 3.04
CA ALA A 42 -24.04 -66.64 3.03
C ALA A 42 -22.79 -67.12 2.28
N ALA A 43 -22.07 -68.06 2.90
CA ALA A 43 -20.99 -68.90 2.38
C ALA A 43 -19.70 -68.13 2.02
N LEU A 44 -18.58 -68.34 2.69
CA LEU A 44 -17.87 -69.61 2.68
C LEU A 44 -17.09 -69.81 3.98
N SER A 45 -17.58 -70.73 4.80
CA SER A 45 -16.77 -71.43 5.77
C SER A 45 -16.41 -72.81 5.19
N VAL A 46 -15.21 -73.28 5.52
CA VAL A 46 -14.71 -74.67 5.41
C VAL A 46 -14.11 -75.06 4.05
N ARG A 47 -12.76 -75.06 4.02
CA ARG A 47 -11.99 -76.30 3.94
C ARG A 47 -10.61 -76.14 4.60
N ARG A 48 -10.46 -76.76 5.78
CA ARG A 48 -9.18 -77.29 6.28
C ARG A 48 -8.70 -78.40 5.34
N SER A 49 -7.39 -78.69 5.39
CA SER A 49 -6.64 -79.77 4.72
C SER A 49 -5.89 -79.25 3.49
N ALA A 50 -4.55 -79.29 3.39
CA ALA A 50 -3.59 -80.19 3.99
C ALA A 50 -2.17 -79.62 3.94
N ARG A 51 -1.32 -80.10 4.85
CA ARG A 51 0.15 -80.15 4.82
C ARG A 51 0.91 -78.82 4.98
N GLU A 52 1.22 -78.55 6.25
CA GLU A 52 2.58 -78.18 6.65
C GLU A 52 3.56 -79.25 6.13
N TYR A 53 4.27 -78.93 5.04
CA TYR A 53 5.45 -79.65 4.56
C TYR A 53 6.36 -78.62 3.90
N ASP A 54 7.43 -78.24 4.59
CA ASP A 54 8.71 -77.78 4.05
C ASP A 54 8.70 -76.92 2.77
N ALA A 55 8.04 -75.76 2.81
CA ALA A 55 8.17 -74.74 1.78
C ALA A 55 9.07 -73.56 2.20
N TYR A 56 9.78 -73.68 3.34
CA TYR A 56 10.81 -72.72 3.77
C TYR A 56 12.06 -72.70 2.85
N GLY A 57 12.06 -73.48 1.76
CA GLY A 57 13.14 -73.52 0.77
C GLY A 57 12.69 -73.48 -0.70
N SER A 58 11.43 -73.16 -1.01
CA SER A 58 11.01 -73.07 -2.42
C SER A 58 11.66 -71.85 -3.09
N PRO A 59 12.43 -72.02 -4.18
CA PRO A 59 13.08 -70.92 -4.90
C PRO A 59 12.13 -69.82 -5.39
N ALA A 60 10.83 -70.11 -5.49
CA ALA A 60 9.81 -69.12 -5.83
C ALA A 60 9.48 -68.18 -4.66
N ALA A 61 9.36 -68.70 -3.44
CA ALA A 61 9.08 -67.89 -2.25
C ALA A 61 10.26 -66.96 -1.91
N VAL A 62 11.49 -67.45 -2.05
CA VAL A 62 12.71 -66.65 -1.86
C VAL A 62 12.79 -65.49 -2.86
N ARG A 63 12.46 -65.74 -4.14
CA ARG A 63 12.43 -64.68 -5.18
C ARG A 63 11.38 -63.61 -4.88
N LEU A 64 10.20 -64.00 -4.43
CA LEU A 64 9.11 -63.06 -4.13
C LEU A 64 9.44 -62.22 -2.88
N GLN A 65 10.03 -62.84 -1.85
CA GLN A 65 10.54 -62.10 -0.68
C GLN A 65 11.65 -61.12 -1.07
N GLN A 66 12.56 -61.53 -1.97
CA GLN A 66 13.60 -60.65 -2.48
C GLN A 66 13.00 -59.44 -3.23
N GLN A 67 12.02 -59.67 -4.11
CA GLN A 67 11.34 -58.60 -4.83
C GLN A 67 10.58 -57.65 -3.87
N LEU A 68 9.96 -58.18 -2.82
CA LEU A 68 9.35 -57.36 -1.77
C LEU A 68 10.40 -56.50 -1.06
N ASN A 69 11.53 -57.09 -0.67
CA ASN A 69 12.62 -56.34 -0.03
C ASN A 69 13.23 -55.29 -0.96
N GLU A 70 13.34 -55.57 -2.26
CA GLU A 70 13.81 -54.61 -3.26
C GLU A 70 12.82 -53.46 -3.46
N THR A 71 11.52 -53.75 -3.55
CA THR A 71 10.48 -52.72 -3.65
C THR A 71 10.37 -51.87 -2.39
N MET A 72 10.51 -52.46 -1.20
CA MET A 72 10.59 -51.71 0.06
C MET A 72 11.81 -50.79 0.08
N ARG A 73 13.00 -51.29 -0.28
CA ARG A 73 14.21 -50.46 -0.38
C ARG A 73 14.07 -49.32 -1.40
N ALA A 74 13.46 -49.59 -2.55
CA ALA A 74 13.20 -48.57 -3.56
C ALA A 74 12.21 -47.51 -3.06
N ASN A 75 11.18 -47.92 -2.32
CA ASN A 75 10.22 -47.01 -1.69
C ASN A 75 10.91 -46.15 -0.62
N ASP A 76 11.71 -46.74 0.27
CA ASP A 76 12.48 -46.00 1.27
C ASP A 76 13.43 -44.97 0.63
N ALA A 77 14.10 -45.34 -0.47
CA ALA A 77 14.93 -44.43 -1.26
C ALA A 77 14.11 -43.28 -1.90
N ALA A 78 12.91 -43.56 -2.40
CA ALA A 78 12.01 -42.53 -2.91
C ALA A 78 11.52 -41.59 -1.79
N CYS A 79 11.09 -42.14 -0.65
CA CYS A 79 10.67 -41.37 0.52
C CYS A 79 11.77 -40.45 1.05
N THR A 80 13.02 -40.94 1.12
CA THR A 80 14.17 -40.11 1.53
C THR A 80 14.45 -39.00 0.51
N THR A 81 14.35 -39.29 -0.79
CA THR A 81 14.50 -38.28 -1.85
C THR A 81 13.44 -37.19 -1.74
N TYR A 82 12.17 -37.54 -1.55
CA TYR A 82 11.09 -36.57 -1.37
C TYR A 82 11.22 -35.77 -0.08
N LYS A 83 11.65 -36.39 1.02
CA LYS A 83 11.93 -35.69 2.28
C LYS A 83 13.02 -34.64 2.08
N ASN A 84 14.11 -35.00 1.41
CA ASN A 84 15.20 -34.06 1.11
C ASN A 84 14.70 -32.91 0.21
N HIS A 85 13.88 -33.20 -0.80
CA HIS A 85 13.32 -32.17 -1.67
C HIS A 85 12.42 -31.19 -0.91
N ILE A 86 11.53 -31.70 -0.04
CA ILE A 86 10.67 -30.87 0.82
C ILE A 86 11.53 -29.97 1.72
N GLU A 87 12.60 -30.50 2.29
CA GLU A 87 13.51 -29.74 3.15
C GLU A 87 14.23 -28.63 2.37
N THR A 88 14.73 -28.92 1.15
CA THR A 88 15.30 -27.90 0.27
C THR A 88 14.28 -26.80 -0.08
N GLN A 89 13.03 -27.18 -0.36
CA GLN A 89 11.97 -26.21 -0.65
C GLN A 89 11.67 -25.32 0.56
N ARG A 90 11.67 -25.87 1.78
CA ARG A 90 11.50 -25.08 3.01
C ARG A 90 12.61 -24.06 3.19
N GLN A 91 13.86 -24.47 3.00
CA GLN A 91 15.01 -23.56 3.09
C GLN A 91 14.94 -22.43 2.05
N GLU A 92 14.47 -22.74 0.84
CA GLU A 92 14.29 -21.70 -0.19
C GLU A 92 13.15 -20.74 0.15
N ILE A 93 12.04 -21.22 0.73
CA ILE A 93 10.96 -20.37 1.22
C ILE A 93 11.49 -19.40 2.29
N ASP A 94 12.23 -19.89 3.28
CA ASP A 94 12.81 -19.05 4.34
C ASP A 94 13.74 -17.98 3.77
N ARG A 95 14.58 -18.35 2.79
CA ARG A 95 15.46 -17.41 2.07
C ARG A 95 14.66 -16.34 1.31
N LEU A 96 13.59 -16.75 0.62
CA LEU A 96 12.73 -15.82 -0.12
C LEU A 96 12.00 -14.86 0.83
N ASP A 97 11.59 -15.34 2.01
CA ASP A 97 10.98 -14.50 3.04
C ASP A 97 11.95 -13.46 3.60
N GLU A 98 13.21 -13.84 3.85
CA GLU A 98 14.27 -12.89 4.23
C GLU A 98 14.50 -11.83 3.14
N CYS A 99 14.56 -12.25 1.87
CA CYS A 99 14.69 -11.33 0.74
C CYS A 99 13.49 -10.39 0.63
N ASN A 100 12.27 -10.90 0.77
CA ASN A 100 11.03 -10.13 0.74
C ASN A 100 11.01 -9.08 1.87
N ASN A 101 11.38 -9.47 3.09
CA ASN A 101 11.52 -8.55 4.22
C ASN A 101 12.55 -7.45 3.93
N GLY A 102 13.70 -7.80 3.34
CA GLY A 102 14.71 -6.83 2.91
C GLY A 102 14.19 -5.82 1.87
N LEU A 103 13.42 -6.29 0.90
CA LEU A 103 12.77 -5.45 -0.11
C LEU A 103 11.71 -4.53 0.50
N GLN A 104 10.88 -5.04 1.42
CA GLN A 104 9.88 -4.23 2.13
C GLN A 104 10.54 -3.11 2.94
N MET A 105 11.64 -3.40 3.65
CA MET A 105 12.41 -2.37 4.37
C MET A 105 12.98 -1.31 3.43
N LYS A 106 13.46 -1.72 2.25
CA LYS A 106 13.96 -0.79 1.23
C LYS A 106 12.82 0.09 0.68
N ILE A 107 11.65 -0.47 0.44
CA ILE A 107 10.46 0.29 0.01
C ILE A 107 10.09 1.32 1.08
N ALA A 108 9.93 0.91 2.34
CA ALA A 108 9.57 1.81 3.43
C ALA A 108 10.57 2.98 3.59
N ARG A 109 11.87 2.69 3.42
CA ARG A 109 12.92 3.71 3.42
C ARG A 109 12.76 4.69 2.25
N LEU A 110 12.61 4.20 1.03
CA LEU A 110 12.45 5.05 -0.16
C LEU A 110 11.17 5.91 -0.08
N GLU A 111 10.09 5.37 0.46
CA GLU A 111 8.85 6.13 0.72
C GLU A 111 9.05 7.24 1.75
N SER A 112 9.88 6.99 2.78
CA SER A 112 10.26 8.01 3.75
C SER A 112 11.12 9.10 3.11
N GLU A 113 12.13 8.73 2.31
CA GLU A 113 12.99 9.67 1.58
C GLU A 113 12.18 10.52 0.59
N MET A 114 11.24 9.92 -0.14
CA MET A 114 10.34 10.64 -1.05
C MET A 114 9.48 11.67 -0.30
N ARG A 115 8.91 11.31 0.85
CA ARG A 115 8.13 12.24 1.69
C ARG A 115 8.98 13.42 2.19
N ALA A 116 10.24 13.17 2.56
CA ALA A 116 11.17 14.21 2.98
C ALA A 116 11.48 15.20 1.85
N VAL A 117 11.77 14.70 0.64
CA VAL A 117 12.04 15.55 -0.54
C VAL A 117 10.81 16.38 -0.92
N LEU A 118 9.60 15.82 -0.82
CA LEU A 118 8.38 16.57 -1.08
C LEU A 118 8.19 17.73 -0.09
N LEU A 119 8.46 17.49 1.20
CA LEU A 119 8.42 18.52 2.23
C LEU A 119 9.45 19.63 1.95
N GLU A 120 10.69 19.26 1.62
CA GLU A 120 11.74 20.23 1.26
C GLU A 120 11.34 21.09 0.06
N LYS A 121 10.77 20.48 -0.98
CA LYS A 121 10.25 21.18 -2.17
C LYS A 121 9.13 22.15 -1.80
N ASP A 122 8.20 21.78 -0.91
CA ASP A 122 7.13 22.67 -0.45
C ASP A 122 7.67 23.83 0.41
N CYS A 123 8.67 23.58 1.27
CA CYS A 123 9.39 24.61 2.01
C CYS A 123 10.09 25.60 1.08
N ALA A 124 10.81 25.10 0.07
CA ALA A 124 11.49 25.92 -0.93
C ALA A 124 10.49 26.75 -1.75
N ALA A 125 9.35 26.18 -2.14
CA ALA A 125 8.29 26.89 -2.85
C ALA A 125 7.70 28.04 -2.01
N MET A 126 7.47 27.83 -0.70
CA MET A 126 7.02 28.90 0.20
C MET A 126 8.08 29.98 0.39
N ALA A 127 9.36 29.62 0.50
CA ALA A 127 10.46 30.58 0.60
C ALA A 127 10.56 31.44 -0.68
N TYR A 128 10.49 30.80 -1.85
CA TYR A 128 10.47 31.49 -3.13
C TYR A 128 9.29 32.45 -3.24
N LYS A 129 8.08 32.02 -2.85
CA LYS A 129 6.89 32.88 -2.86
C LYS A 129 7.08 34.14 -2.01
N ARG A 130 7.64 34.02 -0.80
CA ARG A 130 7.93 35.16 0.07
C ARG A 130 8.94 36.12 -0.55
N GLU A 131 9.96 35.60 -1.23
CA GLU A 131 10.95 36.46 -1.89
C GLU A 131 10.36 37.17 -3.11
N VAL A 132 9.47 36.53 -3.86
CA VAL A 132 8.71 37.17 -4.95
C VAL A 132 7.84 38.32 -4.42
N GLU A 133 7.11 38.10 -3.32
CA GLU A 133 6.28 39.14 -2.68
C GLU A 133 7.14 40.32 -2.18
N LYS A 134 8.30 40.03 -1.58
CA LYS A 134 9.27 41.04 -1.16
C LYS A 134 9.86 41.82 -2.32
N ASN A 135 10.20 41.16 -3.43
CA ASN A 135 10.70 41.81 -4.64
C ASN A 135 9.65 42.73 -5.26
N ALA A 136 8.39 42.29 -5.33
CA ALA A 136 7.28 43.13 -5.79
C ALA A 136 7.11 44.39 -4.92
N ALA A 137 7.25 44.27 -3.59
CA ALA A 137 7.22 45.42 -2.70
C ALA A 137 8.41 46.38 -2.91
N LEU A 138 9.61 45.85 -3.18
CA LEU A 138 10.79 46.65 -3.50
C LEU A 138 10.65 47.36 -4.85
N GLU A 139 10.14 46.68 -5.88
CA GLU A 139 9.84 47.29 -7.18
C GLU A 139 8.86 48.46 -7.03
N GLY A 140 7.80 48.30 -6.23
CA GLY A 140 6.88 49.39 -5.91
C GLY A 140 7.56 50.60 -5.27
N ARG A 141 8.54 50.37 -4.38
CA ARG A 141 9.32 51.44 -3.74
C ARG A 141 10.28 52.11 -4.73
N VAL A 142 10.93 51.36 -5.61
CA VAL A 142 11.80 51.90 -6.66
C VAL A 142 10.99 52.84 -7.55
N VAL A 143 9.83 52.40 -8.04
CA VAL A 143 8.96 53.22 -8.89
C VAL A 143 8.48 54.48 -8.17
N ALA A 144 8.18 54.42 -6.86
CA ALA A 144 7.81 55.62 -6.08
C ALA A 144 8.97 56.63 -6.00
N LEU A 145 10.18 56.14 -5.68
CA LEU A 145 11.38 56.98 -5.60
C LEU A 145 11.77 57.57 -6.96
N GLU A 146 11.60 56.83 -8.04
CA GLU A 146 11.83 57.34 -9.41
C GLU A 146 10.90 58.51 -9.74
N ARG A 147 9.61 58.43 -9.35
CA ARG A 147 8.66 59.55 -9.53
C ARG A 147 9.04 60.76 -8.69
N GLU A 148 9.45 60.56 -7.44
CA GLU A 148 9.91 61.64 -6.56
C GLU A 148 11.16 62.33 -7.13
N LEU A 149 12.13 61.55 -7.60
CA LEU A 149 13.32 62.07 -8.26
C LEU A 149 12.95 62.89 -9.50
N HIS A 150 12.07 62.37 -10.36
CA HIS A 150 11.63 63.09 -11.55
C HIS A 150 10.92 64.42 -11.20
N SER A 151 10.10 64.43 -10.16
CA SER A 151 9.47 65.65 -9.64
C SER A 151 10.47 66.66 -9.11
N MET A 152 11.49 66.20 -8.37
CA MET A 152 12.59 67.04 -7.88
C MET A 152 13.40 67.65 -9.03
N GLU A 153 13.74 66.83 -10.03
CA GLU A 153 14.45 67.29 -11.22
C GLU A 153 13.63 68.31 -12.01
N GLN A 154 12.33 68.08 -12.18
CA GLN A 154 11.45 69.03 -12.85
C GLN A 154 11.43 70.38 -12.12
N ARG A 155 11.26 70.39 -10.80
CA ARG A 155 11.32 71.61 -9.99
C ARG A 155 12.68 72.31 -10.10
N ALA A 156 13.78 71.56 -10.11
CA ALA A 156 15.11 72.12 -10.29
C ALA A 156 15.28 72.75 -11.69
N ARG A 157 14.75 72.12 -12.74
CA ARG A 157 14.76 72.68 -14.11
C ARG A 157 13.92 73.96 -14.20
N GLU A 158 12.73 73.98 -13.61
CA GLU A 158 11.86 75.16 -13.56
C GLU A 158 12.56 76.32 -12.84
N LEU A 159 13.18 76.05 -11.68
CA LEU A 159 13.94 77.04 -10.92
C LEU A 159 15.13 77.56 -11.75
N ALA A 160 15.94 76.69 -12.34
CA ALA A 160 17.05 77.09 -13.21
C ALA A 160 16.60 77.95 -14.41
N ALA A 161 15.44 77.64 -15.00
CA ALA A 161 14.86 78.43 -16.08
C ALA A 161 14.44 79.84 -15.61
N THR A 162 13.86 79.98 -14.42
CA THR A 162 13.51 81.30 -13.86
C THR A 162 14.74 82.19 -13.64
N TYR A 163 15.85 81.62 -13.16
CA TYR A 163 17.11 82.35 -12.99
C TYR A 163 17.78 82.71 -14.33
N SER A 164 17.78 81.78 -15.29
CA SER A 164 18.40 81.99 -16.60
C SER A 164 17.68 83.04 -17.46
N ARG A 165 16.39 83.28 -17.20
CA ARG A 165 15.60 84.26 -17.95
C ARG A 165 15.80 85.71 -17.51
N GLY A 166 16.69 85.98 -16.54
CA GLY A 166 17.20 87.30 -16.23
C GLY A 166 16.12 88.36 -16.02
N SER A 167 15.40 88.31 -14.90
CA SER A 167 14.58 89.44 -14.42
C SER A 167 14.04 89.18 -13.02
N VAL A 168 14.79 89.61 -12.00
CA VAL A 168 14.17 90.15 -10.77
C VAL A 168 14.42 91.66 -10.79
N PRO A 169 13.36 92.48 -10.95
CA PRO A 169 13.35 93.82 -10.39
C PRO A 169 13.42 93.67 -8.87
N LEU A 170 14.46 94.23 -8.26
CA LEU A 170 14.54 94.43 -6.83
C LEU A 170 13.40 95.37 -6.40
N THR A 171 12.27 94.84 -5.93
CA THR A 171 11.34 95.59 -5.10
C THR A 171 10.99 94.80 -3.85
N ALA A 172 11.42 95.39 -2.73
CA ALA A 172 11.16 94.99 -1.37
C ALA A 172 9.66 94.91 -1.06
N GLY A 173 9.27 94.00 -0.18
CA GLY A 173 8.03 94.17 0.56
C GLY A 173 7.34 92.91 1.08
N ARG A 174 7.59 92.64 2.36
CA ARG A 174 6.54 92.52 3.38
C ARG A 174 5.82 91.16 3.49
N GLY A 175 5.95 90.62 4.70
CA GLY A 175 5.49 89.31 5.15
C GLY A 175 4.04 88.95 4.86
N GLN A 176 3.84 87.65 4.72
CA GLN A 176 2.66 86.99 5.24
C GLN A 176 3.05 85.59 5.72
N GLU A 177 3.13 85.48 7.05
CA GLU A 177 2.77 84.26 7.75
C GLU A 177 1.43 83.77 7.22
N LYS A 178 1.32 82.48 6.88
CA LYS A 178 0.07 81.74 7.02
C LYS A 178 0.30 80.24 6.97
N GLN A 179 -0.18 79.63 8.06
CA GLN A 179 -0.72 78.28 8.16
C GLN A 179 0.23 77.12 7.88
N SER A 180 0.92 76.74 8.95
CA SER A 180 1.08 75.34 9.34
C SER A 180 -0.28 74.61 9.21
N GLN A 181 -0.49 73.94 8.08
CA GLN A 181 -1.56 72.97 7.93
C GLN A 181 -0.97 71.61 8.29
N GLU A 182 -1.30 71.23 9.51
CA GLU A 182 -1.15 69.93 10.14
C GLU A 182 -1.68 68.84 9.19
N PHE A 183 -0.79 68.21 8.43
CA PHE A 183 -1.08 66.93 7.83
C PHE A 183 -0.68 65.88 8.87
N GLU A 184 -1.70 65.37 9.58
CA GLU A 184 -1.65 64.06 10.21
C GLU A 184 -1.26 63.04 9.14
N GLN A 185 0.03 62.80 9.02
CA GLN A 185 0.57 61.68 8.31
C GLN A 185 0.32 60.46 9.19
N GLU A 186 -0.83 59.80 8.96
CA GLU A 186 -1.11 58.45 9.44
C GLU A 186 0.09 57.57 9.11
N ARG A 187 0.92 57.39 10.13
CA ARG A 187 2.06 56.50 10.16
C ARG A 187 1.45 55.09 10.28
N PRO A 188 1.54 54.22 9.26
CA PRO A 188 1.20 52.83 9.49
C PRO A 188 2.20 52.32 10.53
N GLN A 189 1.67 51.91 11.68
CA GLN A 189 2.45 51.30 12.74
C GLN A 189 3.26 50.14 12.16
N PRO A 190 4.57 50.03 12.46
CA PRO A 190 5.30 48.82 12.18
C PRO A 190 4.79 47.75 13.15
N THR A 191 3.86 46.92 12.67
CA THR A 191 3.49 45.67 13.35
C THR A 191 4.77 44.90 13.63
N HIS A 192 5.03 44.74 14.92
CA HIS A 192 6.08 43.95 15.54
C HIS A 192 6.73 42.92 14.61
N GLN A 193 7.98 43.15 14.23
CA GLN A 193 8.88 42.06 13.90
C GLN A 193 9.04 41.20 15.15
N PRO A 194 8.73 39.89 15.12
CA PRO A 194 9.34 39.00 16.07
C PRO A 194 10.83 38.90 15.68
N MET A 195 11.68 39.41 16.55
CA MET A 195 13.08 38.99 16.62
C MET A 195 13.11 37.47 16.76
N ILE A 196 13.31 36.76 15.64
CA ILE A 196 13.78 35.38 15.68
C ILE A 196 15.16 35.38 15.05
N SER A 197 16.12 35.56 15.96
CA SER A 197 17.35 34.78 16.06
C SER A 197 18.16 34.58 14.78
N GLN A 198 19.18 35.41 14.67
CA GLN A 198 20.57 35.03 14.42
C GLN A 198 20.79 33.65 13.79
N LEU A 199 21.15 33.72 12.51
CA LEU A 199 21.96 32.74 11.79
C LEU A 199 23.22 32.38 12.61
N PRO A 200 23.49 31.11 12.93
CA PRO A 200 24.86 30.67 13.14
C PRO A 200 25.42 30.15 11.82
N THR A 201 26.41 30.89 11.37
CA THR A 201 27.58 30.50 10.58
C THR A 201 27.92 29.01 10.68
N SER A 202 28.19 28.41 9.52
CA SER A 202 29.00 27.21 9.28
C SER A 202 29.63 26.55 10.52
N GLN A 203 29.13 25.37 10.87
CA GLN A 203 29.98 24.31 11.41
C GLN A 203 29.73 23.01 10.66
N ARG A 204 30.79 22.57 9.95
CA ARG A 204 31.05 21.16 9.68
C ARG A 204 31.04 20.39 11.01
N LEU A 205 30.53 19.14 10.96
CA LEU A 205 30.94 17.91 11.65
C LEU A 205 29.71 17.00 11.85
N PRO A 206 29.85 15.73 12.26
CA PRO A 206 30.28 14.58 11.47
C PRO A 206 29.14 13.53 11.34
N LEU A 207 29.38 12.49 10.53
CA LEU A 207 28.61 11.24 10.57
C LEU A 207 28.45 10.78 12.03
N SER A 208 27.21 10.63 12.50
CA SER A 208 26.91 9.81 13.67
C SER A 208 26.04 8.63 13.22
N TYR A 209 26.64 7.45 13.31
CA TYR A 209 25.97 6.16 13.30
C TYR A 209 25.00 6.09 14.49
N SER A 210 23.70 6.10 14.23
CA SER A 210 22.71 5.66 15.21
C SER A 210 22.54 4.15 15.08
N SER A 211 23.36 3.44 15.85
CA SER A 211 23.16 2.05 16.26
C SER A 211 21.87 1.97 17.09
N VAL A 212 20.83 1.35 16.54
CA VAL A 212 19.66 0.96 17.33
C VAL A 212 19.95 -0.41 17.91
N GLN A 213 20.28 -0.40 19.19
CA GLN A 213 20.49 -1.58 20.01
C GLN A 213 19.21 -2.41 20.13
N HIS A 214 19.40 -3.72 20.03
CA HIS A 214 18.52 -4.74 20.56
C HIS A 214 18.02 -4.38 21.97
N SER A 215 16.70 -4.30 22.14
CA SER A 215 16.07 -4.50 23.43
C SER A 215 15.35 -5.85 23.40
N GLN A 216 16.05 -6.86 23.91
CA GLN A 216 15.43 -8.08 24.40
C GLN A 216 14.51 -7.71 25.57
N ARG A 217 13.25 -8.13 25.50
CA ARG A 217 12.43 -8.25 26.70
C ARG A 217 11.72 -9.59 26.66
N GLU A 218 12.36 -10.55 27.31
CA GLU A 218 11.71 -11.72 27.88
C GLU A 218 10.61 -11.27 28.84
N GLY A 219 9.50 -12.01 28.83
CA GLY A 219 8.34 -11.71 29.66
C GLY A 219 7.22 -12.73 29.48
N VAL A 220 7.54 -13.99 29.76
CA VAL A 220 6.56 -15.06 30.03
C VAL A 220 5.77 -14.67 31.28
N VAL A 221 4.45 -14.49 31.17
CA VAL A 221 3.52 -14.72 32.29
C VAL A 221 2.22 -15.33 31.75
N HIS A 222 1.98 -16.56 32.20
CA HIS A 222 0.68 -17.22 32.18
C HIS A 222 -0.37 -16.43 32.97
N SER A 223 -1.56 -16.24 32.39
CA SER A 223 -2.78 -16.08 33.17
C SER A 223 -3.93 -16.76 32.44
N GLY A 224 -4.44 -17.81 33.07
CA GLY A 224 -5.40 -18.76 32.55
C GLY A 224 -6.85 -18.28 32.48
N PRO A 225 -7.78 -19.25 32.27
CA PRO A 225 -9.14 -18.98 31.86
C PRO A 225 -9.99 -18.57 33.06
N ARG A 226 -10.78 -17.52 32.91
CA ARG A 226 -11.87 -17.21 33.84
C ARG A 226 -13.18 -17.77 33.30
N THR A 227 -13.60 -18.80 34.02
CA THR A 227 -14.96 -19.27 34.22
C THR A 227 -15.92 -18.11 34.47
N GLY A 228 -17.01 -18.10 33.71
CA GLY A 228 -18.17 -17.26 33.93
C GLY A 228 -19.40 -18.10 33.63
N ASP A 229 -19.95 -18.67 34.70
CA ASP A 229 -21.16 -19.47 34.72
C ASP A 229 -22.34 -18.76 34.05
N SER A 230 -22.99 -19.47 33.14
CA SER A 230 -24.42 -19.27 32.86
C SER A 230 -25.04 -20.64 32.65
N ALA A 231 -25.39 -21.24 33.78
CA ALA A 231 -26.29 -22.36 33.85
C ALA A 231 -27.70 -21.87 33.47
N SER A 232 -28.21 -22.35 32.33
CA SER A 232 -29.65 -22.49 32.14
C SER A 232 -29.96 -23.68 31.24
N ASN A 233 -30.44 -24.74 31.88
CA ASN A 233 -31.40 -25.73 31.39
C ASN A 233 -31.02 -26.52 30.12
N VAL A 234 -30.16 -27.51 30.32
CA VAL A 234 -30.10 -28.71 29.47
C VAL A 234 -31.39 -29.54 29.71
N ARG A 235 -32.38 -29.34 28.85
CA ARG A 235 -33.38 -30.39 28.57
C ARG A 235 -32.73 -31.38 27.62
N VAL A 236 -32.38 -32.54 28.14
CA VAL A 236 -31.98 -33.72 27.37
C VAL A 236 -33.19 -34.18 26.56
N ASN A 237 -33.29 -33.71 25.31
CA ASN A 237 -34.09 -34.37 24.28
C ASN A 237 -33.12 -35.22 23.46
N ALA A 238 -32.94 -36.47 23.92
CA ALA A 238 -32.31 -37.51 23.16
C ALA A 238 -33.24 -37.92 22.00
N GLY A 239 -32.69 -38.00 20.78
CA GLY A 239 -33.28 -38.85 19.74
C GLY A 239 -34.01 -38.18 18.57
N ALA A 240 -33.62 -36.98 18.14
CA ALA A 240 -33.96 -36.50 16.80
C ALA A 240 -32.67 -36.17 16.04
N TYR A 241 -32.34 -36.97 15.02
CA TYR A 241 -31.35 -36.59 14.02
C TYR A 241 -31.70 -35.19 13.50
N PRO A 242 -30.74 -34.25 13.40
CA PRO A 242 -30.94 -32.96 12.74
C PRO A 242 -31.24 -33.20 11.26
N GLY A 243 -32.51 -33.49 10.95
CA GLY A 243 -32.99 -33.71 9.60
C GLY A 243 -33.05 -32.37 8.87
N HIS A 244 -32.12 -32.17 7.94
CA HIS A 244 -32.31 -31.63 6.59
C HIS A 244 -32.95 -30.25 6.35
N CYS A 245 -33.49 -29.56 7.36
CA CYS A 245 -34.13 -28.25 7.16
C CYS A 245 -33.16 -27.05 7.23
N GLY A 246 -31.92 -27.24 7.69
CA GLY A 246 -30.91 -26.16 7.77
C GLY A 246 -30.09 -25.93 6.49
N ASP A 247 -30.05 -26.93 5.60
CA ASP A 247 -29.18 -26.91 4.42
C ASP A 247 -29.70 -25.94 3.34
N GLU A 248 -31.04 -25.82 3.22
CA GLU A 248 -31.72 -24.91 2.30
C GLU A 248 -31.35 -23.44 2.55
N ASP A 249 -31.36 -23.01 3.81
CA ASP A 249 -31.06 -21.63 4.18
C ASP A 249 -29.57 -21.33 4.09
N ALA A 250 -28.71 -22.29 4.43
CA ALA A 250 -27.26 -22.20 4.21
C ALA A 250 -26.92 -22.04 2.72
N LEU A 251 -27.57 -22.82 1.84
CA LEU A 251 -27.40 -22.74 0.39
C LEU A 251 -27.89 -21.41 -0.18
N LYS A 252 -29.03 -20.88 0.29
CA LYS A 252 -29.52 -19.54 -0.10
C LYS A 252 -28.53 -18.46 0.30
N ASN A 253 -28.00 -18.53 1.52
CA ASN A 253 -27.00 -17.58 2.02
C ASN A 253 -25.69 -17.62 1.21
N VAL A 254 -25.22 -18.81 0.82
CA VAL A 254 -24.03 -18.95 -0.05
C VAL A 254 -24.29 -18.30 -1.41
N LYS A 255 -25.42 -18.61 -2.07
CA LYS A 255 -25.78 -18.02 -3.37
C LYS A 255 -25.90 -16.50 -3.31
N ASP A 256 -26.44 -15.95 -2.25
CA ASP A 256 -26.53 -14.50 -2.07
C ASP A 256 -25.16 -13.85 -1.84
N LEU A 257 -24.26 -14.51 -1.09
CA LEU A 257 -22.88 -14.05 -0.91
C LEU A 257 -22.08 -14.12 -2.22
N GLU A 258 -22.26 -15.16 -3.02
CA GLU A 258 -21.65 -15.28 -4.35
C GLU A 258 -22.13 -14.17 -5.29
N ARG A 259 -23.43 -13.90 -5.33
CA ARG A 259 -24.00 -12.80 -6.11
C ARG A 259 -23.42 -11.45 -5.68
N ARG A 260 -23.31 -11.20 -4.37
CA ARG A 260 -22.72 -9.96 -3.83
C ARG A 260 -21.23 -9.85 -4.16
N LEU A 261 -20.48 -10.94 -4.06
CA LEU A 261 -19.08 -10.99 -4.46
C LEU A 261 -18.90 -10.65 -5.95
N GLN A 262 -19.73 -11.24 -6.81
CA GLN A 262 -19.67 -10.97 -8.25
C GLN A 262 -19.97 -9.50 -8.57
N LEU A 263 -21.01 -8.93 -7.96
CA LEU A 263 -21.34 -7.50 -8.12
C LEU A 263 -20.21 -6.59 -7.60
N ALA A 264 -19.59 -6.93 -6.46
CA ALA A 264 -18.48 -6.17 -5.91
C ALA A 264 -17.26 -6.21 -6.85
N CYS A 265 -16.95 -7.37 -7.45
CA CYS A 265 -15.89 -7.48 -8.46
C CYS A 265 -16.20 -6.64 -9.71
N GLN A 266 -17.42 -6.70 -10.25
CA GLN A 266 -17.80 -5.87 -11.41
C GLN A 266 -17.68 -4.37 -11.11
N ARG A 267 -18.09 -3.95 -9.90
CA ARG A 267 -17.96 -2.55 -9.48
C ARG A 267 -16.49 -2.14 -9.32
N LYS A 268 -15.65 -3.02 -8.77
CA LYS A 268 -14.19 -2.82 -8.70
C LYS A 268 -13.60 -2.59 -10.09
N ASP A 269 -13.92 -3.45 -11.06
CA ASP A 269 -13.41 -3.35 -12.43
C ASP A 269 -13.86 -2.02 -13.09
N SER A 270 -15.09 -1.58 -12.82
CA SER A 270 -15.59 -0.28 -13.29
C SER A 270 -14.81 0.90 -12.70
N VAL A 271 -14.50 0.86 -11.40
CA VAL A 271 -13.70 1.91 -10.71
C VAL A 271 -12.26 1.90 -11.23
N GLU A 272 -11.65 0.74 -11.43
CA GLU A 272 -10.31 0.62 -12.02
C GLU A 272 -10.26 1.18 -13.44
N ALA A 273 -11.26 0.88 -14.27
CA ALA A 273 -11.38 1.46 -15.60
C ALA A 273 -11.52 2.99 -15.57
N GLN A 274 -12.23 3.56 -14.59
CA GLN A 274 -12.34 5.01 -14.41
C GLN A 274 -11.03 5.64 -13.93
N LEU A 275 -10.29 4.97 -13.03
CA LEU A 275 -8.96 5.40 -12.60
C LEU A 275 -7.99 5.42 -13.77
N ASN A 276 -7.92 4.34 -14.57
CA ASN A 276 -7.06 4.27 -15.75
C ASN A 276 -7.39 5.39 -16.76
N LYS A 277 -8.68 5.73 -16.94
CA LYS A 277 -9.08 6.87 -17.79
C LYS A 277 -8.56 8.21 -17.26
N LEU A 278 -8.66 8.45 -15.95
CA LEU A 278 -8.11 9.67 -15.32
C LEU A 278 -6.58 9.70 -15.31
N GLU A 279 -5.95 8.52 -15.34
CA GLU A 279 -4.50 8.41 -15.39
C GLU A 279 -3.91 8.77 -16.74
N ASN A 280 -4.60 8.38 -17.81
CA ASN A 280 -4.22 8.68 -19.20
C ASN A 280 -4.42 10.16 -19.59
N LEU A 281 -5.10 10.96 -18.77
CA LEU A 281 -5.24 12.40 -19.00
C LEU A 281 -3.94 13.13 -18.60
N ARG A 282 -3.23 13.65 -19.60
CA ARG A 282 -1.92 14.32 -19.50
C ARG A 282 -1.91 15.58 -18.61
N SER A 283 -3.07 16.22 -18.42
CA SER A 283 -3.22 17.45 -17.63
C SER A 283 -4.34 17.26 -16.60
N ARG A 284 -4.00 17.17 -15.30
CA ARG A 284 -5.01 17.03 -14.24
C ARG A 284 -5.33 18.36 -13.59
N THR A 285 -6.57 18.82 -13.79
CA THR A 285 -7.18 19.90 -13.02
C THR A 285 -7.31 19.50 -11.53
N GLY A 286 -7.45 20.49 -10.63
CA GLY A 286 -7.64 20.21 -9.20
C GLY A 286 -8.86 19.33 -8.90
N ALA A 287 -9.95 19.51 -9.65
CA ALA A 287 -11.16 18.71 -9.54
C ALA A 287 -10.93 17.23 -9.94
N GLU A 288 -10.16 16.98 -10.99
CA GLU A 288 -9.82 15.62 -11.42
C GLU A 288 -8.91 14.91 -10.41
N ARG A 289 -8.01 15.64 -9.73
CA ARG A 289 -7.21 15.08 -8.63
C ARG A 289 -8.09 14.67 -7.46
N ALA A 290 -9.06 15.52 -7.07
CA ALA A 290 -10.02 15.18 -6.02
C ALA A 290 -10.86 13.96 -6.39
N LYS A 291 -11.32 13.89 -7.65
CA LYS A 291 -12.07 12.72 -8.17
C LYS A 291 -11.24 11.45 -8.17
N LYS A 292 -9.95 11.52 -8.56
CA LYS A 292 -9.02 10.39 -8.49
C LYS A 292 -8.89 9.86 -7.06
N ILE A 293 -8.66 10.75 -6.09
CA ILE A 293 -8.56 10.37 -4.66
C ILE A 293 -9.85 9.71 -4.17
N ALA A 294 -11.02 10.20 -4.58
CA ALA A 294 -12.29 9.58 -4.22
C ALA A 294 -12.43 8.16 -4.78
N LEU A 295 -12.06 7.95 -6.05
CA LEU A 295 -12.08 6.63 -6.69
C LEU A 295 -11.06 5.66 -6.07
N GLU A 296 -9.87 6.13 -5.67
CA GLU A 296 -8.87 5.30 -4.96
C GLU A 296 -9.38 4.83 -3.59
N ARG A 297 -10.09 5.69 -2.86
CA ARG A 297 -10.74 5.32 -1.59
C ARG A 297 -11.86 4.31 -1.80
N GLU A 298 -12.69 4.52 -2.83
CA GLU A 298 -13.75 3.57 -3.20
C GLU A 298 -13.16 2.21 -3.58
N LEU A 299 -12.08 2.17 -4.36
CA LEU A 299 -11.38 0.95 -4.73
C LEU A 299 -10.89 0.18 -3.50
N SER A 300 -10.28 0.88 -2.55
CA SER A 300 -9.80 0.29 -1.29
C SER A 300 -10.96 -0.29 -0.45
N SER A 301 -12.10 0.42 -0.41
CA SER A 301 -13.32 -0.07 0.26
C SER A 301 -13.83 -1.37 -0.38
N LEU A 302 -13.92 -1.40 -1.72
CA LEU A 302 -14.40 -2.57 -2.47
C LEU A 302 -13.46 -3.77 -2.30
N GLN A 303 -12.15 -3.56 -2.26
CA GLN A 303 -11.18 -4.63 -1.97
C GLN A 303 -11.40 -5.23 -0.57
N GLY A 304 -11.68 -4.38 0.43
CA GLY A 304 -12.06 -4.82 1.78
C GLY A 304 -13.35 -5.67 1.76
N GLU A 305 -14.39 -5.17 1.10
CA GLU A 305 -15.66 -5.90 0.94
C GLU A 305 -15.47 -7.27 0.27
N ILE A 306 -14.76 -7.33 -0.86
CA ILE A 306 -14.43 -8.58 -1.56
C ILE A 306 -13.71 -9.57 -0.62
N GLY A 307 -12.75 -9.08 0.17
CA GLY A 307 -12.06 -9.87 1.18
C GLY A 307 -13.03 -10.47 2.21
N THR A 308 -13.95 -9.65 2.73
CA THR A 308 -14.96 -10.12 3.69
C THR A 308 -15.91 -11.16 3.10
N TYR A 309 -16.37 -10.98 1.85
CA TYR A 309 -17.21 -11.96 1.17
C TYR A 309 -16.49 -13.29 0.96
N ARG A 310 -15.22 -13.26 0.50
CA ARG A 310 -14.40 -14.47 0.34
C ARG A 310 -14.13 -15.20 1.66
N MET A 311 -13.91 -14.47 2.76
CA MET A 311 -13.76 -15.09 4.08
C MET A 311 -15.06 -15.75 4.55
N ARG A 312 -16.20 -15.07 4.40
CA ARG A 312 -17.51 -15.63 4.77
C ARG A 312 -17.85 -16.87 3.94
N LEU A 313 -17.62 -16.83 2.63
CA LEU A 313 -17.81 -18.00 1.76
C LEU A 313 -16.94 -19.18 2.21
N ARG A 314 -15.64 -18.95 2.48
CA ARG A 314 -14.76 -20.01 3.02
C ARG A 314 -15.27 -20.58 4.35
N SER A 315 -15.73 -19.73 5.26
CA SER A 315 -16.27 -20.19 6.55
C SER A 315 -17.54 -21.03 6.40
N LEU A 316 -18.43 -20.66 5.47
CA LEU A 316 -19.65 -21.42 5.19
C LEU A 316 -19.34 -22.73 4.45
N SER A 317 -18.43 -22.71 3.47
CA SER A 317 -18.00 -23.93 2.78
C SER A 317 -17.30 -24.92 3.71
N ALA A 318 -16.59 -24.44 4.74
CA ALA A 318 -15.99 -25.30 5.77
C ALA A 318 -17.03 -25.88 6.73
N LEU A 319 -18.19 -25.22 6.89
CA LEU A 319 -19.30 -25.72 7.72
C LEU A 319 -20.16 -26.76 6.97
N ILE A 320 -20.22 -26.66 5.64
CA ILE A 320 -20.98 -27.57 4.76
C ILE A 320 -20.22 -28.88 4.47
N ARG A 321 -18.88 -28.89 4.62
CA ARG A 321 -18.04 -30.10 4.47
C ARG A 321 -17.92 -30.86 5.78
#